data_AF-A0A3A8P932-F1
#
_entry.id   AF-A0A3A8P932-F1
#
_cell.length_a   1.000
_cell.length_b   1.000
_cell.length_c   1.000
_cell.angle_alpha   90.00
_cell.angle_beta   90.00
_cell.angle_gamma   90.00
#
_symmetry.space_group_name_H-M   'P 1'
#
loop_
_entity.id
_entity.type
_entity.pdbx_description
1 polymer ?
#
loop_
_entity_poly.entity_id
_entity_poly.type
_entity_poly.pdbx_seq_one_letter_code
_entity_poly.pdbx_strand_id
1 'polypeptide(L)'
;YNTVAQFYRNDSSKFDSAHEVMACIELLRSQIKVKTQQRIGRKRVDFILPDMKVVLEIDGGHHRFRIGKDSERDVFILNTLNKSEHGWEIIRIPTRFIEQNIRRLVPSIKALYKERQELRNKHNGFIPSYYSRTNK
;
A
#
# COMPACT_ATOMS: atom_id res chain seq x y z
N TYR A 1 12.41 6.52 -17.54
CA TYR A 1 11.91 5.25 -17.00
C TYR A 1 12.86 4.79 -15.91
N ASN A 2 12.38 4.59 -14.69
CA ASN A 2 13.23 4.13 -13.59
C ASN A 2 13.36 2.61 -13.67
N THR A 3 14.54 2.10 -14.02
CA THR A 3 14.85 0.67 -14.06
C THR A 3 15.06 0.11 -12.66
N VAL A 4 14.81 -1.19 -12.45
CA VAL A 4 15.16 -1.92 -11.21
C VAL A 4 16.61 -1.65 -10.79
N ALA A 5 17.51 -1.57 -11.77
CA ALA A 5 18.94 -1.28 -11.55
C ALA A 5 19.23 0.15 -11.05
N GLN A 6 18.41 1.16 -11.36
CA GLN A 6 18.54 2.52 -10.80
C GLN A 6 18.02 2.60 -9.37
N PHE A 7 17.05 1.76 -9.00
CA PHE A 7 16.57 1.64 -7.63
C PHE A 7 17.60 0.99 -6.72
N TYR A 8 18.27 -0.08 -7.19
CA TYR A 8 19.21 -0.85 -6.37
C TYR A 8 20.60 -0.19 -6.24
N ARG A 9 21.07 0.53 -7.28
CA ARG A 9 22.41 1.16 -7.28
C ARG A 9 22.59 2.27 -6.23
N ASN A 10 21.51 2.78 -5.64
CA ASN A 10 21.57 3.95 -4.77
C ASN A 10 21.23 3.70 -3.30
N ASP A 11 20.88 2.48 -2.86
CA ASP A 11 20.89 2.05 -1.44
C ASP A 11 20.18 0.71 -1.24
N SER A 12 20.87 -0.32 -0.77
CA SER A 12 20.24 -1.53 -0.22
C SER A 12 19.53 -1.26 1.12
N SER A 13 19.73 -0.09 1.72
CA SER A 13 19.06 0.36 2.96
C SER A 13 17.62 0.85 2.76
N LYS A 14 17.11 0.88 1.52
CA LYS A 14 15.77 1.38 1.14
C LYS A 14 14.64 0.37 1.24
N PHE A 15 14.88 -0.83 1.74
CA PHE A 15 13.83 -1.82 2.01
C PHE A 15 14.06 -2.42 3.39
N ASP A 16 12.98 -2.60 4.14
CA ASP A 16 13.05 -3.19 5.48
C ASP A 16 12.94 -4.73 5.42
N SER A 17 12.57 -5.30 4.26
CA SER A 17 12.40 -6.75 4.08
C SER A 17 12.64 -7.26 2.65
N ALA A 18 12.94 -8.57 2.51
CA ALA A 18 13.03 -9.23 1.21
C ALA A 18 11.69 -9.23 0.44
N HIS A 19 10.56 -9.28 1.15
CA HIS A 19 9.22 -9.22 0.55
C HIS A 19 8.94 -7.86 -0.11
N GLU A 20 9.40 -6.75 0.46
CA GLU A 20 9.35 -5.44 -0.20
C GLU A 20 10.19 -5.42 -1.47
N VAL A 21 11.39 -6.01 -1.47
CA VAL A 21 12.22 -6.11 -2.68
C VAL A 21 11.47 -6.87 -3.78
N MET A 22 10.88 -8.02 -3.44
CA MET A 22 10.09 -8.83 -4.38
C MET A 22 8.87 -8.07 -4.92
N ALA A 23 8.14 -7.35 -4.05
CA ALA A 23 7.02 -6.51 -4.45
C ALA A 23 7.46 -5.38 -5.39
N CYS A 24 8.57 -4.71 -5.09
CA CYS A 24 9.14 -3.66 -5.93
C CYS A 24 9.49 -4.17 -7.33
N ILE A 25 10.16 -5.33 -7.42
CA ILE A 25 10.49 -5.97 -8.70
C ILE A 25 9.23 -6.23 -9.52
N GLU A 26 8.19 -6.79 -8.91
CA GLU A 26 6.93 -7.08 -9.58
C GLU A 26 6.16 -5.83 -10.03
N LEU A 27 6.15 -4.77 -9.22
CA LEU A 27 5.56 -3.49 -9.59
C LEU A 27 6.27 -2.88 -10.80
N LEU A 28 7.60 -2.86 -10.79
CA LEU A 28 8.41 -2.35 -11.90
C LEU A 28 8.24 -3.21 -13.17
N ARG A 29 8.22 -4.54 -13.03
CA ARG A 29 7.96 -5.48 -14.12
C ARG A 29 6.58 -5.26 -14.75
N SER A 30 5.60 -4.86 -13.94
CA SER A 30 4.24 -4.53 -14.37
C SER A 30 4.08 -3.08 -14.83
N GLN A 31 5.20 -2.36 -15.01
CA GLN A 31 5.26 -0.96 -15.44
C GLN A 31 4.47 -0.01 -14.53
N ILE A 32 4.32 -0.35 -13.24
CA ILE A 32 3.69 0.51 -12.26
C ILE A 32 4.71 1.54 -11.77
N LYS A 33 4.34 2.82 -11.85
CA LYS A 33 5.14 3.90 -11.26
C LYS A 33 5.14 3.77 -9.74
N VAL A 34 6.32 3.76 -9.15
CA VAL A 34 6.50 3.52 -7.71
C VAL A 34 7.47 4.54 -7.11
N LYS A 35 7.16 5.00 -5.90
CA LYS A 35 8.11 5.70 -5.01
C LYS A 35 8.24 4.88 -3.73
N THR A 36 9.46 4.55 -3.32
CA THR A 36 9.72 3.74 -2.11
C THR A 36 10.04 4.63 -0.91
N GLN A 37 9.78 4.10 0.30
CA GLN A 37 10.14 4.68 1.60
C GLN A 37 9.86 6.18 1.73
N GLN A 38 8.75 6.64 1.17
CA GLN A 38 8.35 8.04 1.24
C GLN A 38 7.83 8.38 2.64
N ARG A 39 8.19 9.58 3.12
CA ARG A 39 7.58 10.14 4.33
C ARG A 39 6.32 10.91 3.95
N ILE A 40 5.18 10.50 4.49
CA ILE A 40 3.92 11.25 4.44
C ILE A 40 3.75 11.87 5.83
N GLY A 41 4.02 13.17 5.92
CA GLY A 41 4.18 13.85 7.19
C GLY A 41 5.25 13.15 8.06
N ARG A 42 4.85 12.68 9.24
CA ARG A 42 5.73 11.97 10.19
C ARG A 42 5.78 10.45 10.03
N LYS A 43 5.13 9.88 9.01
CA LYS A 43 5.00 8.42 8.83
C LYS A 43 5.74 7.99 7.56
N ARG A 44 6.55 6.93 7.65
CA ARG A 44 7.19 6.27 6.51
C ARG A 44 6.31 5.11 6.05
N VAL A 45 6.04 5.01 4.76
CA VAL A 45 5.28 3.93 4.11
C VAL A 45 6.18 3.15 3.16
N ASP A 46 5.86 1.89 2.87
CA ASP A 46 6.71 1.05 2.01
C ASP A 46 6.72 1.58 0.57
N PHE A 47 5.53 1.79 -0.01
CA PHE A 47 5.37 2.24 -1.40
C PHE A 47 4.26 3.28 -1.59
N ILE A 48 4.49 4.23 -2.51
CA ILE A 48 3.46 5.09 -3.09
C ILE A 48 3.35 4.76 -4.58
N LEU A 49 2.13 4.47 -5.03
CA LEU A 49 1.74 4.21 -6.41
C LEU A 49 0.87 5.37 -6.91
N PRO A 50 1.48 6.47 -7.40
CA PRO A 50 0.78 7.73 -7.64
C PRO A 50 -0.35 7.61 -8.66
N ASP A 51 -0.11 6.90 -9.77
CA ASP A 51 -1.09 6.78 -10.86
C ASP A 51 -2.33 5.96 -10.44
N MET A 52 -2.19 5.14 -9.40
CA MET A 52 -3.28 4.36 -8.79
C MET A 52 -3.88 5.04 -7.55
N LYS A 53 -3.27 6.14 -7.05
CA LYS A 53 -3.57 6.75 -5.76
C LYS A 53 -3.55 5.76 -4.60
N VAL A 54 -2.56 4.88 -4.59
CA VAL A 54 -2.41 3.84 -3.57
C VAL A 54 -1.14 4.07 -2.76
N VAL A 55 -1.28 4.03 -1.44
CA VAL A 55 -0.20 3.70 -0.52
C VAL A 55 -0.23 2.19 -0.32
N LEU A 56 0.84 1.49 -0.65
CA LEU A 56 0.95 0.03 -0.50
C LEU A 56 1.88 -0.29 0.66
N GLU A 57 1.42 -1.12 1.59
CA GLU A 57 2.20 -1.66 2.71
C GLU A 57 2.28 -3.19 2.58
N ILE A 58 3.47 -3.76 2.78
CA ILE A 58 3.73 -5.20 2.76
C ILE A 58 3.78 -5.69 4.22
N ASP A 59 2.73 -6.39 4.64
CA ASP A 59 2.50 -6.70 6.05
C ASP A 59 2.96 -8.13 6.40
N GLY A 60 3.96 -8.25 7.28
CA GLY A 60 4.43 -9.53 7.81
C GLY A 60 3.45 -10.24 8.77
N GLY A 61 2.31 -9.64 9.11
CA GLY A 61 1.27 -10.27 9.92
C GLY A 61 1.49 -10.23 11.44
N HIS A 62 2.54 -9.53 11.90
CA HIS A 62 2.79 -9.30 13.33
C HIS A 62 1.76 -8.34 13.98
N HIS A 63 0.85 -7.77 13.19
CA HIS A 63 -0.10 -6.73 13.62
C HIS A 63 -1.51 -7.23 14.00
N ARG A 64 -1.78 -8.54 14.04
CA ARG A 64 -3.12 -9.09 14.37
C ARG A 64 -3.75 -8.58 15.69
N PHE A 65 -2.94 -8.02 16.61
CA PHE A 65 -3.37 -7.50 17.92
C PHE A 65 -3.41 -5.95 18.02
N ARG A 66 -3.06 -5.17 16.98
CA ARG A 66 -2.93 -3.69 17.05
C ARG A 66 -4.02 -2.91 16.31
N ILE A 67 -5.26 -3.40 16.38
CA ILE A 67 -6.43 -2.88 15.66
C ILE A 67 -6.64 -1.35 15.84
N GLY A 68 -6.31 -0.79 17.02
CA GLY A 68 -6.51 0.63 17.31
C GLY A 68 -5.37 1.58 16.88
N LYS A 69 -4.13 1.09 16.74
CA LYS A 69 -2.97 1.95 16.40
C LYS A 69 -2.81 2.12 14.88
N ASP A 70 -3.24 1.12 14.12
CA ASP A 70 -3.21 1.15 12.66
C ASP A 70 -4.28 2.10 12.09
N SER A 71 -5.41 2.30 12.78
CA SER A 71 -6.46 3.23 12.33
C SER A 71 -6.02 4.70 12.42
N GLU A 72 -5.37 5.15 13.51
CA GLU A 72 -4.89 6.54 13.61
C GLU A 72 -3.79 6.86 12.60
N ARG A 73 -2.86 5.91 12.38
CA ARG A 73 -1.81 6.04 11.38
C ARG A 73 -2.41 6.18 9.98
N ASP A 74 -3.36 5.33 9.64
CA ASP A 74 -4.02 5.33 8.34
C ASP A 74 -4.83 6.58 8.10
N VAL A 75 -5.62 6.99 9.11
CA VAL A 75 -6.38 8.23 9.08
C VAL A 75 -5.44 9.42 8.87
N PHE A 76 -4.30 9.48 9.56
CA PHE A 76 -3.32 10.54 9.36
C PHE A 76 -2.76 10.57 7.93
N ILE A 77 -2.33 9.42 7.40
CA ILE A 77 -1.79 9.31 6.04
C ILE A 77 -2.84 9.71 5.00
N LEU A 78 -4.05 9.14 5.10
CA LEU A 78 -5.14 9.43 4.17
C LEU A 78 -5.60 10.88 4.25
N ASN A 79 -5.76 11.45 5.44
CA ASN A 79 -6.10 12.86 5.60
C ASN A 79 -5.00 13.78 5.06
N THR A 80 -3.73 13.36 5.12
CA THR A 80 -2.63 14.15 4.57
C THR A 80 -2.66 14.14 3.04
N LEU A 81 -2.79 12.97 2.42
CA LEU A 81 -2.80 12.84 0.95
C LEU A 81 -4.07 13.40 0.31
N ASN A 82 -5.24 13.11 0.91
CA ASN A 82 -6.53 13.56 0.38
C ASN A 82 -6.80 15.06 0.59
N LYS A 83 -5.93 15.81 1.27
CA LYS A 83 -6.00 17.28 1.32
C LYS A 83 -5.65 17.92 -0.03
N SER A 84 -4.66 17.37 -0.73
CA SER A 84 -4.17 17.91 -2.00
C SER A 84 -4.85 17.27 -3.20
N GLU A 85 -5.11 15.97 -3.12
CA GLU A 85 -5.72 15.24 -4.23
C GLU A 85 -6.59 14.11 -3.68
N HIS A 86 -7.87 14.07 -4.06
CA HIS A 86 -8.80 13.05 -3.55
C HIS A 86 -8.62 11.67 -4.21
N GLY A 87 -9.06 10.62 -3.50
CA GLY A 87 -9.14 9.25 -3.98
C GLY A 87 -8.05 8.31 -3.46
N TRP A 88 -7.22 8.75 -2.51
CA TRP A 88 -6.16 7.90 -1.99
C TRP A 88 -6.67 6.77 -1.09
N GLU A 89 -6.04 5.60 -1.21
CA GLU A 89 -6.29 4.43 -0.35
C GLU A 89 -4.98 3.81 0.16
N ILE A 90 -5.04 3.19 1.35
CA ILE A 90 -3.93 2.39 1.92
C ILE A 90 -4.21 0.90 1.73
N ILE A 91 -3.60 0.27 0.74
CA ILE A 91 -3.75 -1.17 0.50
C ILE A 91 -2.64 -1.93 1.24
N ARG A 92 -3.02 -2.93 2.04
CA ARG A 92 -2.08 -3.83 2.71
C ARG A 92 -2.10 -5.19 2.05
N ILE A 93 -0.92 -5.71 1.70
CA ILE A 93 -0.78 -7.06 1.16
C ILE A 93 0.06 -7.88 2.14
N PRO A 94 -0.55 -8.88 2.80
CA PRO A 94 0.18 -9.82 3.64
C PRO A 94 1.33 -10.53 2.88
N THR A 95 2.48 -10.70 3.53
CA THR A 95 3.66 -11.40 2.97
C THR A 95 3.33 -12.80 2.47
N ARG A 96 2.40 -13.52 3.13
CA ARG A 96 1.91 -14.84 2.67
C ARG A 96 1.44 -14.83 1.21
N PHE A 97 0.86 -13.73 0.72
CA PHE A 97 0.39 -13.65 -0.66
C PHE A 97 1.51 -13.33 -1.66
N ILE A 98 2.55 -12.61 -1.21
CA ILE A 98 3.80 -12.41 -1.97
C ILE A 98 4.49 -13.76 -2.19
N GLU A 99 4.58 -14.58 -1.13
CA GLU A 99 5.17 -15.92 -1.16
C GLU A 99 4.38 -16.90 -2.02
N GLN A 100 3.05 -16.92 -1.88
CA GLN A 100 2.19 -17.83 -2.64
C GLN A 100 2.17 -17.52 -4.13
N ASN A 101 1.97 -16.26 -4.51
CA ASN A 101 1.92 -15.87 -5.91
C ASN A 101 2.12 -14.36 -6.11
N ILE A 102 3.38 -13.96 -6.28
CA ILE A 102 3.77 -12.58 -6.55
C ILE A 102 3.06 -11.96 -7.78
N ARG A 103 2.74 -12.75 -8.82
CA ARG A 103 2.07 -12.26 -10.04
C ARG A 103 0.66 -11.74 -9.78
N ARG A 104 0.05 -12.10 -8.64
CA ARG A 104 -1.26 -11.59 -8.23
C ARG A 104 -1.19 -10.25 -7.51
N LEU A 105 0.00 -9.71 -7.22
CA LEU A 105 0.16 -8.45 -6.49
C LEU A 105 -0.62 -7.30 -7.13
N VAL A 106 -0.33 -6.97 -8.40
CA VAL A 106 -0.98 -5.84 -9.08
C VAL A 106 -2.49 -6.06 -9.28
N PRO A 107 -2.97 -7.23 -9.73
CA PRO A 107 -4.41 -7.52 -9.75
C PRO A 107 -5.09 -7.35 -8.39
N SER A 108 -4.48 -7.84 -7.30
CA SER A 108 -5.03 -7.71 -5.95
C SER A 108 -5.10 -6.25 -5.49
N ILE A 109 -4.07 -5.44 -5.77
CA ILE A 109 -4.10 -4.01 -5.44
C ILE A 109 -5.27 -3.32 -6.15
N LYS A 110 -5.45 -3.58 -7.45
CA LYS A 110 -6.57 -3.00 -8.23
C LYS A 110 -7.93 -3.42 -7.69
N ALA A 111 -8.10 -4.70 -7.37
CA ALA A 111 -9.35 -5.23 -6.84
C ALA A 111 -9.70 -4.60 -5.48
N LEU A 112 -8.74 -4.56 -4.55
CA LEU A 112 -8.93 -3.96 -3.22
C LEU A 112 -9.16 -2.45 -3.28
N TYR A 113 -8.48 -1.74 -4.18
CA TYR A 113 -8.73 -0.32 -4.41
C TYR A 113 -10.17 -0.08 -4.89
N LYS A 114 -10.61 -0.84 -5.90
CA LYS A 114 -11.98 -0.73 -6.44
C LYS A 114 -13.02 -1.00 -5.37
N GLU A 115 -12.87 -2.07 -4.60
CA GLU A 115 -13.78 -2.43 -3.50
C GLU A 115 -13.92 -1.28 -2.48
N ARG A 116 -12.79 -0.67 -2.09
CA ARG A 116 -12.80 0.44 -1.13
C ARG A 116 -13.46 1.69 -1.69
N GLN A 117 -13.18 2.05 -2.93
CA GLN A 117 -13.82 3.19 -3.58
C GLN A 117 -15.34 2.98 -3.69
N GLU A 118 -15.78 1.77 -4.04
CA GLU A 118 -17.21 1.42 -4.06
C GLU A 118 -17.85 1.55 -2.68
N LEU A 119 -17.17 1.11 -1.62
CA LEU A 119 -17.65 1.27 -0.25
C LEU A 119 -17.75 2.74 0.16
N ARG A 120 -16.73 3.54 -0.11
CA ARG A 120 -16.77 4.98 0.16
C ARG A 120 -17.91 5.65 -0.57
N ASN A 121 -18.11 5.34 -1.85
CA ASN A 121 -19.20 5.90 -2.64
C ASN A 121 -20.58 5.55 -2.07
N LYS A 122 -20.75 4.33 -1.54
CA LYS A 122 -21.99 3.89 -0.86
C LYS A 122 -22.22 4.55 0.50
N HIS A 123 -21.17 5.06 1.13
CA HIS A 123 -21.18 5.54 2.52
C HIS A 123 -20.67 7.00 2.63
N ASN A 124 -20.95 7.84 1.64
CA ASN A 124 -20.61 9.27 1.62
C ASN A 124 -19.13 9.57 1.96
N GLY A 125 -18.22 8.76 1.44
CA GLY A 125 -16.77 8.89 1.63
C GLY A 125 -16.19 8.08 2.79
N PHE A 126 -17.04 7.52 3.66
CA PHE A 126 -16.62 6.74 4.83
C PHE A 126 -16.47 5.25 4.51
N ILE A 127 -15.52 4.59 5.17
CA ILE A 127 -15.45 3.12 5.19
C ILE A 127 -16.11 2.65 6.50
N PRO A 128 -17.14 1.79 6.44
CA PRO A 128 -17.80 1.29 7.64
C PRO A 128 -16.86 0.49 8.57
N SER A 129 -17.04 0.62 9.88
CA SER A 129 -16.18 -0.03 10.89
C SER A 129 -16.20 -1.56 10.83
N TYR A 130 -17.27 -2.17 10.29
CA TYR A 130 -17.37 -3.61 10.10
C TYR A 130 -16.48 -4.13 8.96
N TYR A 131 -16.18 -3.31 7.94
CA TYR A 131 -15.36 -3.72 6.79
C TYR A 131 -13.91 -4.03 7.21
N SER A 132 -13.38 -3.28 8.17
CA SER A 132 -12.05 -3.52 8.75
C SER A 132 -11.95 -4.84 9.52
N ARG A 133 -13.08 -5.50 9.84
CA ARG A 133 -13.11 -6.77 10.59
C ARG A 133 -13.17 -7.99 9.68
N THR A 134 -13.72 -7.86 8.47
CA THR A 134 -13.98 -8.97 7.54
C THR A 134 -12.86 -9.27 6.56
N ASN A 135 -11.95 -8.33 6.29
CA ASN A 135 -10.84 -8.51 5.33
C ASN A 135 -9.54 -9.06 5.95
N LYS A 136 -9.65 -10.04 6.87
CA LYS A 136 -8.50 -10.70 7.54
C LYS A 136 -8.06 -11.98 6.82
#